data_AF-A0A8J2P421-F1
#
_entry.id   AF-A0A8J2P421-F1
#
_cell.length_a   1.000
_cell.length_b   1.000
_cell.length_c   1.000
_cell.angle_alpha   90.00
_cell.angle_beta   90.00
_cell.angle_gamma   90.00
#
_symmetry.space_group_name_H-M   'P 1'
#
loop_
_entity.id
_entity.type
_entity.pdbx_description
1 polymer ?
#
loop_
_entity_poly.entity_id
_entity_poly.type
_entity_poly.pdbx_seq_one_letter_code
_entity_poly.pdbx_strand_id
1 'polypeptide(L)' 'IPVDLLHYPMFHKDYPMYLNFANLGTILAHEKAHGFDNTSIYYYKDGNFKFELAPTMFRLHSEIKQFAL' A
#
# COMPACT_ATOMS: atom_id res chain seq x y z
N ILE A 1 5.96 4.79 -7.17
CA ILE A 1 7.30 4.26 -6.82
C ILE A 1 8.34 5.17 -7.44
N PRO A 2 9.13 5.89 -6.63
CA PRO A 2 10.23 6.70 -7.13
C PRO A 2 11.29 5.83 -7.83
N VAL A 3 11.90 6.39 -8.89
CA VAL A 3 12.92 5.72 -9.71
C VAL A 3 14.14 5.29 -8.88
N ASP A 4 14.38 5.96 -7.75
CA ASP A 4 15.45 5.66 -6.78
C ASP A 4 15.26 4.35 -6.01
N LEU A 5 14.19 3.57 -6.21
CA LEU A 5 14.06 2.23 -5.62
C LEU A 5 14.49 1.11 -6.57
N LEU A 6 14.86 1.44 -7.82
CA LEU A 6 15.27 0.48 -8.86
C LEU A 6 16.81 0.31 -8.92
N HIS A 7 17.50 0.45 -7.79
CA HIS A 7 18.93 0.22 -7.70
C HIS A 7 19.32 -0.58 -6.44
N TYR A 8 20.59 -0.99 -6.38
CA TYR A 8 21.14 -1.66 -5.20
C TYR A 8 20.88 -0.80 -3.94
N PRO A 9 20.44 -1.39 -2.81
CA PRO A 9 20.31 -2.83 -2.53
C PRO A 9 18.95 -3.44 -2.87
N MET A 10 17.98 -2.64 -3.32
CA MET A 10 16.59 -3.07 -3.52
C MET A 10 16.41 -3.91 -4.79
N PHE A 11 17.09 -3.55 -5.87
CA PHE A 11 17.06 -4.27 -7.14
C PHE A 11 18.46 -4.38 -7.74
N HIS A 12 18.81 -5.57 -8.23
CA HIS A 12 20.01 -5.76 -9.04
C HIS A 12 19.76 -6.83 -10.10
N LYS A 13 20.24 -6.60 -11.32
CA LYS A 13 20.05 -7.55 -12.44
C LYS A 13 20.67 -8.93 -12.17
N ASP A 14 21.72 -8.97 -11.36
CA ASP A 14 22.45 -10.20 -11.03
C ASP A 14 21.91 -10.90 -9.77
N TYR A 15 20.87 -10.35 -9.13
CA TYR A 15 20.22 -11.02 -8.01
C TYR A 15 19.37 -12.21 -8.49
N PRO A 16 19.33 -13.30 -7.69
CA PRO A 16 18.30 -14.31 -7.84
C PRO A 16 16.91 -13.67 -7.93
N MET A 17 16.10 -14.15 -8.86
CA MET A 17 14.81 -13.54 -9.20
C MET A 17 13.90 -13.38 -7.96
N TYR A 18 13.93 -14.33 -7.03
CA TYR A 18 13.15 -14.28 -5.79
C TYR A 18 13.51 -13.11 -4.88
N LEU A 19 14.79 -12.67 -4.84
CA LEU A 19 15.20 -11.50 -4.06
C LEU A 19 14.65 -10.21 -4.66
N ASN A 20 14.71 -10.07 -5.99
CA ASN A 20 14.13 -8.92 -6.68
C ASN A 20 12.60 -8.88 -6.47
N PHE A 21 11.92 -10.03 -6.56
CA PHE A 21 10.48 -10.10 -6.29
C PHE A 21 10.14 -9.81 -4.82
N ALA A 22 10.91 -10.32 -3.86
CA ALA A 22 10.66 -10.05 -2.46
C ALA A 22 10.83 -8.56 -2.14
N ASN A 23 11.92 -7.94 -2.60
CA ASN A 23 12.22 -6.54 -2.33
C ASN A 23 11.24 -5.60 -3.04
N LEU A 24 11.16 -5.67 -4.36
CA LEU A 24 10.29 -4.79 -5.14
C LEU A 24 8.80 -5.11 -4.90
N GLY A 25 8.45 -6.38 -4.75
CA GLY A 25 7.08 -6.81 -4.47
C GLY A 25 6.58 -6.31 -3.13
N THR A 26 7.42 -6.31 -2.08
CA THR A 26 7.08 -5.73 -0.78
C THR A 26 6.86 -4.22 -0.88
N ILE A 27 7.73 -3.51 -1.59
CA ILE A 27 7.58 -2.05 -1.81
C ILE A 27 6.30 -1.75 -2.60
N LEU A 28 6.07 -2.46 -3.72
CA LEU A 28 4.85 -2.33 -4.52
C LEU A 28 3.60 -2.57 -3.67
N ALA A 29 3.61 -3.62 -2.84
CA ALA A 29 2.51 -3.93 -1.95
C ALA A 29 2.32 -2.87 -0.87
N HIS A 30 3.40 -2.34 -0.30
CA HIS A 30 3.37 -1.26 0.70
C HIS A 30 2.72 0.01 0.13
N GLU A 31 3.18 0.48 -1.03
CA GLU A 31 2.61 1.66 -1.70
C GLU A 31 1.16 1.43 -2.14
N LYS A 32 0.82 0.20 -2.57
CA LYS A 32 -0.56 -0.14 -2.92
C LYS A 32 -1.47 -0.19 -1.70
N ALA A 33 -0.98 -0.72 -0.58
CA ALA A 33 -1.69 -0.80 0.69
C ALA A 33 -1.94 0.59 1.29
N HIS A 34 -1.03 1.55 1.11
CA HIS A 34 -1.27 2.95 1.45
C HIS A 34 -2.53 3.50 0.78
N GLY A 35 -2.90 3.04 -0.42
CA GLY A 35 -4.18 3.37 -1.07
C GLY A 35 -5.44 2.87 -0.33
N PHE A 36 -5.29 2.12 0.76
CA PHE A 36 -6.35 1.57 1.61
C PHE A 36 -6.15 1.92 3.10
N ASP A 37 -5.21 2.82 3.43
CA ASP A 37 -5.01 3.31 4.78
C ASP A 37 -6.16 4.21 5.27
N ASN A 38 -6.13 4.61 6.55
CA ASN A 38 -7.16 5.44 7.18
C ASN A 38 -7.45 6.74 6.45
N THR A 39 -6.47 7.29 5.75
CA THR A 39 -6.63 8.51 4.95
C THR A 39 -7.27 8.22 3.60
N SER A 40 -7.15 6.99 3.12
CA SER A 40 -7.48 6.58 1.75
C SER A 40 -8.94 6.16 1.62
N ILE A 41 -9.59 5.80 2.74
CA ILE A 41 -11.04 5.57 2.80
C ILE A 41 -11.85 6.79 2.31
N TYR A 42 -11.29 7.99 2.40
CA TYR A 42 -11.92 9.22 1.95
C TYR A 42 -11.70 9.47 0.45
N TYR A 43 -10.99 8.62 -0.28
CA TYR A 43 -10.71 8.81 -1.69
C TYR A 43 -11.38 7.72 -2.53
N TYR A 44 -12.09 8.14 -3.57
CA TYR A 44 -12.62 7.23 -4.58
C TYR A 44 -11.51 6.71 -5.51
N LYS A 45 -11.84 5.72 -6.34
CA LYS A 45 -10.90 5.08 -7.30
C LYS A 45 -10.24 6.05 -8.28
N ASP A 46 -10.83 7.23 -8.48
CA ASP A 46 -10.38 8.31 -9.35
C ASP A 46 -9.55 9.37 -8.60
N GLY A 47 -9.36 9.21 -7.29
CA GLY A 47 -8.62 10.15 -6.44
C GLY A 47 -9.45 11.31 -5.93
N ASN A 48 -10.77 11.31 -6.12
CA ASN A 48 -11.64 12.36 -5.59
C ASN A 48 -11.90 12.16 -4.09
N PHE A 49 -11.69 13.22 -3.30
CA PHE A 49 -11.96 13.22 -1.86
C PHE A 49 -13.46 13.29 -1.58
N LYS A 50 -13.93 12.45 -0.65
CA LYS A 50 -15.28 12.41 -0.15
C LYS A 50 -15.26 12.35 1.38
N PHE A 51 -15.78 13.40 1.98
CA PHE A 51 -15.88 13.53 3.44
C PHE A 51 -16.90 12.55 4.06
N GLU A 52 -17.90 12.11 3.28
CA GLU A 52 -19.04 11.35 3.78
C GLU A 52 -18.89 9.83 3.54
N LEU A 53 -18.24 9.14 4.48
CA LEU A 53 -18.20 7.69 4.53
C LEU A 53 -19.58 7.12 4.91
N ALA A 54 -19.96 5.98 4.32
CA ALA A 54 -21.02 5.16 4.92
C ALA A 54 -20.55 4.71 6.32
N PRO A 55 -21.32 4.92 7.40
CA PRO A 55 -20.89 4.67 8.79
C PRO A 55 -20.37 3.24 9.04
N THR A 56 -20.86 2.28 8.26
CA THR A 56 -20.47 0.86 8.31
C THR A 56 -19.03 0.61 7.86
N MET A 57 -18.54 1.35 6.85
CA MET A 57 -17.19 1.18 6.31
C MET A 57 -16.12 1.65 7.29
N PHE A 58 -16.37 2.78 7.97
CA PHE A 58 -15.47 3.30 9.00
C PHE A 58 -15.34 2.34 10.19
N ARG A 59 -16.46 1.76 10.64
CA ARG A 59 -16.49 0.82 11.76
C ARG A 59 -15.73 -0.47 11.44
N LEU A 60 -15.97 -1.07 10.27
CA LEU A 60 -15.25 -2.28 9.83
C LEU A 60 -13.73 -2.05 9.72
N HIS A 61 -13.32 -0.92 9.14
CA HIS A 61 -11.90 -0.57 9.04
C HIS A 61 -11.24 -0.41 10.41
N SER A 62 -11.95 0.23 11.36
CA SER A 62 -11.45 0.40 12.73
C SER A 62 -11.32 -0.92 13.49
N GLU A 63 -12.25 -1.86 13.29
CA GLU A 63 -12.22 -3.19 13.92
C GLU A 63 -11.08 -4.03 13.34
N ILE A 64 -10.91 -4.08 12.01
CA ILE A 64 -9.83 -4.83 11.35
C ILE A 64 -8.45 -4.35 11.82
N LYS A 65 -8.26 -3.04 12.02
CA LYS A 65 -7.01 -2.49 12.56
C LYS A 65 -6.71 -2.89 14.00
N GLN A 66 -7.71 -3.13 14.84
CA GLN A 66 -7.48 -3.59 16.22
C GLN A 66 -6.97 -5.03 16.27
N PHE A 67 -7.16 -5.81 15.20
CA PHE A 67 -6.70 -7.19 15.08
C PHE A 67 -5.42 -7.35 14.26
N ALA A 68 -5.01 -6.32 13.51
CA ALA A 68 -3.72 -6.27 12.84
C ALA A 68 -2.69 -5.64 13.78
N LEU A 69 -1.83 -6.49 14.35
CA LEU A 69 -0.70 -6.13 15.23
C LEU A 69 0.17 -5.00 14.67
#